data_AF-A0A2W5NCZ9-F1
#
_entry.id   AF-A0A2W5NCZ9-F1
#
_cell.length_a   1.000
_cell.length_b   1.000
_cell.length_c   1.000
_cell.angle_alpha   90.00
_cell.angle_beta   90.00
_cell.angle_gamma   90.00
#
_symmetry.space_group_name_H-M   'P 1'
#
loop_
_entity.id
_entity.type
_entity.pdbx_description
1 polymer ?
#
loop_
_entity_poly.entity_id
_entity_poly.type
_entity_poly.pdbx_seq_one_letter_code
_entity_poly.pdbx_strand_id
1 'polypeptide(L)' 'MDYDAHIDAASGMVNLAIPEDCRPGVRSFLALAAQMAATLETMELPDDDLALAPVLRLPDL' A
#
# COMPACT_ATOMS: atom_id res chain seq x y z
N MET A 1 13.91 1.66 5.22
CA MET A 1 12.67 2.46 5.18
C MET A 1 12.39 2.96 6.60
N ASP A 2 12.15 4.25 6.77
CA ASP A 2 11.62 4.77 8.03
C ASP A 2 10.09 4.70 7.99
N TYR A 3 9.52 3.81 8.79
CA TYR A 3 8.08 3.59 8.79
C TYR A 3 7.31 4.71 9.46
N ASP A 4 7.87 5.42 10.44
CA ASP A 4 7.14 6.51 11.10
C ASP A 4 7.02 7.72 10.18
N ALA A 5 8.11 8.08 9.49
CA ALA A 5 8.06 9.11 8.45
C ALA A 5 7.10 8.74 7.31
N HIS A 6 7.05 7.47 6.92
CA HIS A 6 6.12 7.01 5.90
C HIS A 6 4.66 7.06 6.37
N ILE A 7 4.40 6.66 7.63
CA ILE A 7 3.08 6.77 8.26
C ILE A 7 2.60 8.22 8.22
N ASP A 8 3.43 9.17 8.64
CA ASP A 8 3.05 10.59 8.70
C ASP A 8 2.74 11.14 7.30
N ALA A 9 3.59 10.83 6.31
CA ALA A 9 3.38 11.27 4.93
C ALA A 9 2.12 10.66 4.31
N ALA A 10 1.96 9.34 4.37
CA ALA A 10 0.85 8.63 3.73
C ALA A 10 -0.50 8.98 4.38
N SER A 11 -0.53 9.01 5.72
CA SER A 11 -1.74 9.36 6.48
C SER A 11 -2.18 10.81 6.22
N GLY A 12 -1.24 11.74 6.10
CA GLY A 12 -1.50 13.12 5.71
C GLY A 12 -2.08 13.25 4.29
N MET A 13 -1.57 12.47 3.32
CA MET A 13 -2.06 12.50 1.93
C MET A 13 -3.52 12.08 1.80
N VAL A 14 -3.98 11.14 2.63
CA VAL A 14 -5.37 10.64 2.60
C VAL A 14 -6.26 11.23 3.69
N ASN A 15 -5.74 12.21 4.45
CA ASN A 15 -6.43 12.83 5.58
C ASN A 15 -6.97 11.80 6.60
N LEU A 16 -6.16 10.79 6.93
CA LEU A 16 -6.48 9.76 7.91
C LEU A 16 -5.67 9.99 9.18
N ALA A 17 -6.33 10.31 10.29
CA ALA A 17 -5.64 10.42 11.57
C ALA A 17 -5.28 9.03 12.11
N ILE A 18 -4.03 8.82 12.52
CA ILE A 18 -3.57 7.61 13.20
C ILE A 18 -3.26 7.96 14.66
N PRO A 19 -4.08 7.51 15.62
CA PRO A 19 -3.80 7.67 17.05
C PRO A 19 -2.44 7.09 17.45
N GLU A 20 -1.76 7.72 18.42
CA GLU A 20 -0.42 7.32 18.87
C GLU A 20 -0.36 5.87 19.40
N ASP A 21 -1.40 5.43 20.10
CA ASP A 21 -1.55 4.06 20.60
C ASP A 21 -1.69 3.02 19.48
N CYS A 22 -2.17 3.44 18.30
CA CYS A 22 -2.31 2.59 17.12
C CYS A 22 -1.02 2.49 16.29
N ARG A 23 -0.08 3.44 16.43
CA ARG A 23 1.15 3.49 15.60
C ARG A 23 1.99 2.20 15.64
N PRO A 24 2.21 1.53 16.78
CA PRO A 24 2.96 0.27 16.79
C PRO A 24 2.33 -0.82 15.92
N GLY A 25 0.99 -0.88 15.92
CA GLY A 25 0.24 -1.82 15.07
C GLY A 25 0.39 -1.47 13.59
N VAL A 26 0.17 -0.19 13.23
CA VAL A 26 0.32 0.28 11.84
C VAL A 26 1.72 0.02 11.31
N ARG A 27 2.76 0.29 12.12
CA ARG A 27 4.15 -0.02 11.78
C ARG A 27 4.36 -1.51 11.47
N SER A 28 3.77 -2.39 12.28
CA SER A 28 3.89 -3.84 12.10
C SER A 28 3.22 -4.30 10.80
N PHE A 29 2.04 -3.78 10.49
CA PHE A 29 1.33 -4.11 9.25
C PHE A 29 1.99 -3.53 8.01
N LEU A 30 2.56 -2.31 8.08
CA LEU A 30 3.34 -1.74 6.99
C LEU A 30 4.60 -2.56 6.71
N ALA A 31 5.28 -3.04 7.76
CA ALA A 31 6.42 -3.92 7.60
C ALA A 31 6.04 -5.25 6.93
N LEU A 32 4.89 -5.83 7.27
CA LEU A 32 4.35 -7.01 6.60
C LEU A 32 4.01 -6.74 5.13
N ALA A 33 3.34 -5.63 4.85
CA ALA A 33 3.03 -5.23 3.48
C ALA A 33 4.28 -5.03 2.64
N ALA A 34 5.35 -4.46 3.21
CA ALA A 34 6.65 -4.31 2.55
C ALA A 34 7.28 -5.68 2.20
N GLN A 35 7.13 -6.69 3.06
CA GLN A 35 7.60 -8.05 2.75
C GLN A 35 6.80 -8.69 1.60
N MET A 36 5.48 -8.47 1.58
CA MET A 36 4.63 -8.94 0.49
C MET A 36 5.00 -8.24 -0.84
N ALA A 37 5.19 -6.92 -0.80
CA ALA A 37 5.62 -6.14 -1.97
C ALA A 37 6.97 -6.62 -2.51
N ALA A 38 7.96 -6.81 -1.64
CA ALA A 38 9.27 -7.34 -2.03
C ALA A 38 9.16 -8.71 -2.71
N THR A 39 8.21 -9.56 -2.30
CA THR A 39 7.96 -10.85 -2.96
C THR A 39 7.47 -10.63 -4.40
N LEU A 40 6.55 -9.69 -4.60
CA LEU A 40 6.01 -9.37 -5.94
C LEU A 40 7.06 -8.72 -6.85
N GLU A 41 7.95 -7.89 -6.30
CA GLU A 41 9.03 -7.23 -7.05
C GLU A 41 10.04 -8.20 -7.64
N THR A 42 10.13 -9.43 -7.12
CA THR A 42 10.97 -10.49 -7.69
C THR A 42 10.33 -11.22 -8.88
N MET A 43 9.05 -11.00 -9.14
CA MET A 43 8.36 -11.67 -10.25
C MET A 43 8.75 -11.01 -11.57
N GLU A 44 9.28 -11.81 -12.50
CA GLU A 44 9.46 -11.37 -13.88
C GLU A 44 8.08 -11.24 -14.53
N LEU A 45 7.66 -10.01 -14.77
CA LEU A 45 6.47 -9.71 -15.53
C LEU A 45 6.89 -9.43 -16.98
N PRO A 46 6.20 -10.02 -17.96
CA PRO A 46 6.48 -9.72 -19.35
C PRO A 46 6.15 -8.25 -19.66
N ASP A 47 6.95 -7.64 -20.54
CA ASP A 47 6.78 -6.24 -20.99
C ASP A 47 5.54 -6.05 -21.91
N ASP A 48 4.81 -7.14 -22.21
CA ASP A 48 3.57 -7.09 -22.98
C ASP A 48 2.39 -6.62 -22.11
N ASP A 49 1.18 -6.60 -22.68
CA ASP A 49 -0.02 -6.01 -22.09
C ASP A 49 -0.39 -6.72 -20.77
N LEU A 50 0.12 -6.22 -19.64
CA LEU A 50 -0.32 -6.59 -18.31
C LEU A 50 -1.71 -6.02 -18.08
N ALA A 51 -2.73 -6.75 -18.55
CA ALA A 51 -4.11 -6.41 -18.29
C ALA A 51 -4.35 -6.37 -16.79
N LEU A 52 -4.78 -5.19 -16.29
CA LEU A 52 -5.22 -5.06 -14.90
C LEU A 52 -6.32 -6.09 -14.63
N ALA A 53 -6.28 -6.68 -13.44
CA ALA A 53 -7.37 -7.55 -12.99
C ALA A 53 -8.71 -6.81 -13.10
N PRO A 54 -9.82 -7.50 -13.40
CA PRO A 54 -11.12 -6.87 -13.55
C PRO A 54 -11.48 -6.04 -12.31
N VAL A 55 -11.76 -4.76 -12.51
CA VAL A 55 -12.26 -3.87 -11.45
C VAL A 55 -13.74 -3.56 -11.69
N LEU A 56 -14.51 -3.41 -10.61
CA LEU A 56 -15.90 -2.98 -10.67
C LEU A 56 -15.97 -1.58 -11.31
N ARG A 57 -16.74 -1.43 -12.39
CA ARG A 57 -17.08 -0.12 -12.98
C ARG A 57 -18.55 0.18 -12.73
N LEU A 58 -18.84 1.37 -12.19
CA LEU A 58 -20.20 1.88 -12.11
C LEU A 58 -20.66 2.32 -13.50
N PRO A 59 -21.95 2.13 -13.85
CA PRO A 59 -22.49 2.63 -15.11
C PRO A 59 -22.42 4.16 -15.15
N ASP A 60 -22.16 4.73 -16.33
CA ASP A 60 -22.19 6.17 -16.56
C ASP A 60 -23.60 6.70 -16.25
N LEU A 61 -23.70 7.72 -15.38
CA LEU A 61 -24.95 8.38 -14.98
C LEU A 61 -25.49 9.30 -16.08
#